data_AF-V9W1A6-F1
#
_entry.id   AF-V9W1A6-F1
#
_cell.length_a   1.000
_cell.length_b   1.000
_cell.length_c   1.000
_cell.angle_alpha   90.00
_cell.angle_beta   90.00
_cell.angle_gamma   90.00
#
_symmetry.space_group_name_H-M   'P 1'
#
loop_
_entity.id
_entity.type
_entity.pdbx_description
1 polymer ?
#
loop_
_entity_poly.entity_id
_entity_poly.type
_entity_poly.pdbx_seq_one_letter_code
_entity_poly.pdbx_strand_id
1 'polypeptide(L)'
;MDPPLPELSEYQSMIWRAFLEVGPAMPGSMDEVPLSWAEVDAFARNSPEITDAWEVQALVRMSQEYLSERRRGTEALTKAPMEREEAV
;
A
#
# COMPACT_ATOMS: atom_id res chain seq x y z
N MET A 1 -19.56 -13.19 6.05
CA MET A 1 -18.46 -13.97 5.46
C MET A 1 -17.61 -12.94 4.78
N ASP A 2 -16.40 -12.71 5.31
CA ASP A 2 -15.49 -11.77 4.68
C ASP A 2 -15.15 -12.28 3.27
N PRO A 3 -15.10 -11.40 2.25
CA PRO A 3 -14.68 -11.78 0.92
C PRO A 3 -13.27 -12.40 0.96
N PRO A 4 -12.99 -13.44 0.16
CA PRO A 4 -11.66 -14.05 0.15
C PRO A 4 -10.63 -13.01 -0.30
N LEU A 5 -9.47 -13.01 0.36
CA LEU A 5 -8.34 -12.21 -0.11
C LEU A 5 -7.92 -12.70 -1.50
N PRO A 6 -7.49 -11.78 -2.38
CA PRO A 6 -7.03 -12.16 -3.71
C PRO A 6 -5.80 -13.05 -3.61
N GLU A 7 -5.69 -14.03 -4.51
CA GLU A 7 -4.45 -14.79 -4.67
C GLU A 7 -3.39 -13.89 -5.31
N LEU A 8 -2.25 -13.75 -4.63
CA LEU A 8 -1.11 -13.00 -5.14
C LEU A 8 -0.12 -13.95 -5.79
N SER A 9 0.41 -13.58 -6.95
CA SER A 9 1.61 -14.21 -7.49
C SER A 9 2.78 -14.09 -6.50
N GLU A 10 3.82 -14.89 -6.67
CA GLU A 10 5.03 -14.82 -5.84
C GLU A 10 5.62 -13.40 -5.83
N TYR A 11 5.66 -12.78 -7.00
CA TYR A 11 6.18 -11.43 -7.17
C TYR A 11 5.30 -10.35 -6.53
N GLN A 12 3.97 -10.44 -6.68
CA GLN A 12 3.05 -9.56 -5.95
C GLN A 12 3.15 -9.76 -4.43
N SER A 13 3.37 -11.00 -3.97
CA SER A 13 3.57 -11.31 -2.56
C SER A 13 4.85 -10.69 -2.01
N MET A 14 5.91 -10.66 -2.80
CA MET A 14 7.16 -9.98 -2.46
C MET A 14 6.94 -8.47 -2.28
N ILE A 15 6.30 -7.81 -3.24
CA ILE A 15 5.96 -6.38 -3.15
C ILE A 15 5.05 -6.10 -1.95
N TRP A 16 4.07 -6.97 -1.70
CA TRP A 16 3.20 -6.86 -0.53
C TRP A 16 3.96 -6.97 0.80
N ARG A 17 4.90 -7.92 0.92
CA ARG A 17 5.76 -8.03 2.10
C ARG A 17 6.63 -6.80 2.28
N ALA A 18 7.28 -6.33 1.22
CA ALA A 18 8.07 -5.11 1.24
C ALA A 18 7.25 -3.90 1.72
N PHE A 19 5.99 -3.79 1.28
CA PHE A 19 5.05 -2.75 1.73
C PHE A 19 4.75 -2.82 3.23
N LEU A 20 4.54 -4.04 3.76
CA LEU A 20 4.33 -4.24 5.19
C LEU A 20 5.58 -3.93 6.01
N GLU A 21 6.77 -4.21 5.48
CA GLU A 21 8.05 -3.98 6.16
C GLU A 21 8.46 -2.51 6.21
N VAL A 22 8.33 -1.78 5.10
CA VAL A 22 8.58 -0.33 5.08
C VAL A 22 7.53 0.42 5.91
N GLY A 23 6.33 -0.15 6.02
CA GLY A 23 5.18 0.40 6.73
C GLY A 23 4.25 1.16 5.79
N PRO A 24 2.92 1.05 5.96
CA PRO A 24 1.96 1.56 4.97
C PRO A 24 1.85 3.10 4.94
N ALA A 25 2.33 3.79 5.97
CA ALA A 25 2.28 5.25 6.11
C ALA A 25 3.35 5.75 7.10
N MET A 26 3.60 7.06 7.07
CA MET A 26 4.51 7.75 7.98
C MET A 26 3.77 8.71 8.91
N PRO A 27 4.27 8.93 10.14
CA PRO A 27 3.71 9.93 11.02
C PRO A 27 3.95 11.34 10.44
N GLY A 28 2.87 12.09 10.22
CA GLY A 28 2.91 13.51 9.88
C GLY A 28 2.61 14.42 11.07
N SER A 29 2.59 15.73 10.84
CA SER A 29 2.39 16.75 11.88
C SER A 29 0.96 16.82 12.44
N MET A 30 -0.04 16.48 11.62
CA MET A 30 -1.47 16.48 12.00
C MET A 30 -2.09 15.09 11.91
N ASP A 31 -1.66 14.29 10.94
CA ASP A 31 -2.14 12.94 10.67
C ASP A 31 -1.05 12.17 9.92
N GLU A 32 -1.26 10.88 9.69
CA GLU A 32 -0.42 10.07 8.82
C GLU A 32 -0.38 10.60 7.38
N VAL A 33 0.81 10.49 6.78
CA VAL A 33 1.10 10.88 5.40
C VAL A 33 1.60 9.66 4.62
N PRO A 34 1.33 9.60 3.32
CA PRO A 34 1.82 8.49 2.51
C PRO A 34 3.34 8.53 2.42
N LEU A 35 3.93 7.36 2.20
CA LEU A 35 5.35 7.24 1.88
C LEU A 35 5.70 8.09 0.66
N SER A 36 6.79 8.83 0.79
CA SER A 36 7.42 9.56 -0.30
C SER A 36 8.39 8.68 -1.08
N TRP A 37 8.72 9.11 -2.29
CA TRP A 37 9.76 8.47 -3.09
C TRP A 37 11.08 8.32 -2.33
N ALA A 38 11.49 9.35 -1.58
CA ALA A 38 12.76 9.35 -0.87
C ALA A 38 12.81 8.28 0.25
N GLU A 39 11.70 8.06 0.95
CA GLU A 39 11.61 7.05 2.01
C GLU A 39 11.66 5.65 1.42
N VAL A 40 10.89 5.41 0.35
CA VAL A 40 10.88 4.10 -0.32
C VAL A 40 12.20 3.82 -1.02
N ASP A 41 12.83 4.81 -1.64
CA ASP A 41 14.16 4.66 -2.25
C ASP A 41 15.23 4.35 -1.19
N ALA A 42 15.14 4.97 0.00
CA ALA A 42 16.03 4.66 1.11
C ALA A 42 15.83 3.22 1.62
N PHE A 43 14.59 2.75 1.70
CA PHE A 43 14.28 1.34 2.00
C PHE A 43 14.84 0.41 0.91
N ALA A 44 14.55 0.67 -0.36
CA ALA A 44 14.97 -0.15 -1.49
C ALA A 44 16.49 -0.34 -1.57
N ARG A 45 17.27 0.70 -1.25
CA ARG A 45 18.75 0.62 -1.18
C ARG A 45 19.26 -0.40 -0.16
N ASN A 46 18.45 -0.79 0.81
CA ASN A 46 18.78 -1.76 1.85
C ASN A 46 18.00 -3.08 1.68
N SER A 47 17.18 -3.20 0.64
CA SER A 47 16.30 -4.34 0.40
C SER A 47 16.65 -4.99 -0.94
N PRO A 48 17.38 -6.13 -0.94
CA PRO A 48 17.86 -6.75 -2.18
C PRO A 48 16.74 -7.28 -3.09
N GLU A 49 15.51 -7.34 -2.57
CA GLU A 49 14.31 -7.81 -3.26
C GLU A 49 13.66 -6.71 -4.12
N ILE A 50 14.00 -5.43 -3.89
CA ILE A 50 13.50 -4.31 -4.68
C ILE A 50 14.58 -3.92 -5.69
N THR A 51 14.43 -4.38 -6.93
CA THR A 51 15.44 -4.26 -7.98
C THR A 51 15.10 -3.22 -9.04
N ASP A 52 13.82 -2.88 -9.20
CA ASP A 52 13.33 -2.02 -10.27
C ASP A 52 12.69 -0.72 -9.76
N ALA A 53 12.89 0.36 -10.51
CA ALA A 53 12.34 1.67 -10.14
C ALA A 53 10.80 1.67 -10.05
N TRP A 54 10.11 0.85 -10.83
CA TRP A 54 8.66 0.81 -10.79
C TRP A 54 8.15 0.15 -9.50
N GLU A 55 8.91 -0.73 -8.85
CA GLU A 55 8.53 -1.34 -7.57
C GLU A 55 8.50 -0.27 -6.47
N VAL A 56 9.47 0.65 -6.48
CA VAL A 56 9.45 1.85 -5.64
C VAL A 56 8.20 2.70 -5.93
N GLN A 57 7.81 2.86 -7.20
CA GLN A 57 6.55 3.53 -7.58
C GLN A 57 5.32 2.81 -7.04
N ALA A 58 5.32 1.47 -7.10
CA ALA A 58 4.23 0.64 -6.62
C ALA A 58 4.05 0.82 -5.10
N LEU A 59 5.13 0.78 -4.32
CA LEU A 59 5.08 0.96 -2.87
C LEU A 59 4.57 2.35 -2.47
N VAL A 60 5.01 3.42 -3.15
CA VAL A 60 4.48 4.78 -2.94
C VAL A 60 2.98 4.83 -3.24
N ARG A 61 2.55 4.24 -4.36
CA ARG A 61 1.14 4.23 -4.75
C ARG A 61 0.29 3.42 -3.77
N MET A 62 0.78 2.27 -3.32
CA MET A 62 0.11 1.45 -2.32
C MET A 62 -0.10 2.22 -1.01
N SER A 63 0.87 3.01 -0.58
CA SER A 63 0.74 3.87 0.60
C SER A 63 -0.33 4.95 0.44
N GLN A 64 -0.38 5.58 -0.73
CA GLN A 64 -1.39 6.58 -1.06
C GLN A 64 -2.80 5.99 -1.06
N GLU A 65 -2.99 4.85 -1.73
CA GLU A 65 -4.29 4.18 -1.78
C GLU A 65 -4.71 3.64 -0.41
N TYR A 66 -3.78 3.08 0.36
CA TYR A 66 -4.04 2.63 1.72
C TYR A 66 -4.59 3.76 2.59
N LEU A 67 -3.95 4.93 2.62
CA LEU A 67 -4.43 6.06 3.41
C LEU A 67 -5.73 6.65 2.86
N SER A 68 -5.88 6.70 1.54
CA SER A 68 -7.13 7.12 0.89
C SER A 68 -8.30 6.25 1.36
N GLU A 69 -8.16 4.93 1.29
CA GLU A 69 -9.18 3.97 1.71
C GLU A 69 -9.39 3.96 3.22
N ARG A 70 -8.33 4.11 4.02
CA ARG A 70 -8.45 4.22 5.48
C ARG A 70 -9.27 5.45 5.88
N ARG A 71 -9.05 6.59 5.21
CA ARG A 71 -9.84 7.82 5.43
C ARG A 71 -11.29 7.62 5.01
N ARG A 72 -11.55 7.07 3.82
CA ARG A 72 -12.91 6.73 3.37
C ARG A 72 -13.63 5.80 4.35
N GLY A 73 -12.92 4.84 4.93
CA GLY A 73 -13.45 3.89 5.91
C GLY A 73 -13.92 4.53 7.23
N THR A 74 -13.57 5.80 7.49
CA THR A 74 -14.12 6.54 8.64
C THR A 74 -15.54 7.04 8.41
N GLU A 75 -16.01 7.06 7.16
CA GLU A 75 -17.37 7.46 6.80
C GLU A 75 -18.32 6.27 7.01
N ALA A 76 -19.41 6.50 7.75
CA ALA A 76 -20.31 5.42 8.22
C ALA A 76 -20.98 4.59 7.12
N LEU A 77 -21.07 5.11 5.89
CA LEU A 77 -21.73 4.45 4.76
C LEU A 77 -20.73 3.96 3.68
N THR A 78 -19.42 4.06 3.94
CA THR A 78 -18.41 3.57 3.01
C THR A 78 -18.45 2.05 2.93
N LYS A 79 -18.62 1.53 1.72
CA LYS A 79 -18.45 0.10 1.42
C LYS A 79 -16.99 -0.28 1.52
N ALA A 80 -16.69 -1.44 2.13
CA ALA A 80 -15.32 -1.93 2.18
C ALA A 80 -14.78 -2.13 0.75
N PRO A 81 -13.47 -1.93 0.48
CA PRO A 81 -12.91 -2.07 -0.87
C PRO A 81 -13.26 -3.41 -1.54
N MET A 82 -13.20 -4.50 -0.77
CA MET A 82 -13.51 -5.86 -1.25
C MET A 82 -14.99 -6.11 -1.56
N GLU A 83 -15.89 -5.23 -1.11
CA GLU A 83 -17.34 -5.31 -1.37
C GLU A 83 -17.76 -4.44 -2.56
N ARG A 84 -16.83 -3.68 -3.14
CA ARG A 84 -17.07 -2.87 -4.33
C ARG A 84 -16.86 -3.77 -5.53
N GLU A 85 -17.89 -3.91 -6.38
CA GLU A 85 -17.72 -4.54 -7.68
C GLU A 85 -16.69 -3.73 -8.48
N GLU A 86 -15.61 -4.37 -8.93
CA GLU A 86 -14.57 -3.72 -9.74
C GLU A 86 -15.22 -3.07 -10.96
N ALA A 87 -15.16 -1.73 -11.05
CA ALA A 87 -15.41 -1.06 -12.30
C ALA A 87 -14.25 -1.39 -13.23
N VAL A 88 -14.49 -2.36 -14.12
CA VAL A 88 -13.62 -2.75 -15.24
C VAL A 88 -13.15 -1.54 -16.03
#